data_AF-A0AAW1S2Z3-F1
#
_entry.id   AF-A0AAW1S2Z3-F1
#
_cell.length_a   1.000
_cell.length_b   1.000
_cell.length_c   1.000
_cell.angle_alpha   90.00
_cell.angle_beta   90.00
_cell.angle_gamma   90.00
#
_symmetry.space_group_name_H-M   'P 1'
#
loop_
_entity.id
_entity.type
_entity.pdbx_description
1 polymer ?
#
loop_
_entity_poly.entity_id
_entity_poly.type
_entity_poly.pdbx_seq_one_letter_code
_entity_poly.pdbx_strand_id
1 'polypeptide(L)'
;MTACRREESSRRQLRITVAIEGISYWQPEVDGLAQPMFFSMANTTYSYSFSAAGPGIHNFTLTKLNEARFGEANITSLTVDPTGSFLQMPSSLLPSWVTSGRRIEILGDSYAVGYGNYVMQSNCTTVQPVYQQTTDPLLSPVPLVANHYGADYHLTAWAASGLTASLQGSPDLPDFWRRGDALNASSSWNFSTWQPQVVMNAIGSNDIFAYSPDSAAQFAQAYLNISLAVNQTYPTAHYVIVAFAADTQMFPDDGQPDRYTAYMQAAYSAVQGSGLNATFLQLSAAKPRKTSPETAVASDARLTELEHLASQSKDHVIHLNAASFDHFASGRRRPYTIIFFLTARHLVDKPQLQLGKLRREFGLLSAQAVKSGNIKDAAGVRHFFAELDFAESEAVFHRLGVNTLPYVFRLSSSKLVESGAIKLRDDDLMRQQDYTSYPWSADDMAAFLQEKTGISVGSIDRPSLTNSRFFPVLALAFVALGTYVAYRVYYLPILKNLGLWLAGCLVVFWFSASGGMHNIIRGVPLVVPDMKTGKVQMFLPQAQGQLGAEGFIMGSLYTACGLSVAVLTWLAPQIKDRSIQRGISYLALLTGLVSFQQVISNYRWKTNYRMGWFF
;
A
#
# COMPACT_ATOMS: atom_id res chain seq x y z
N MET A 1 29.20 39.16 2.87
CA MET A 1 28.32 39.56 1.75
C MET A 1 28.27 38.36 0.81
N THR A 2 27.18 37.65 0.56
CA THR A 2 25.75 37.96 0.67
C THR A 2 25.05 36.61 0.76
N ALA A 3 24.40 36.31 1.89
CA ALA A 3 23.47 35.20 1.97
C ALA A 3 22.20 35.63 1.22
N CYS A 4 21.90 34.94 0.11
CA CYS A 4 20.63 35.08 -0.57
C CYS A 4 19.50 34.67 0.39
N ARG A 5 18.85 35.66 0.99
CA ARG A 5 17.47 35.55 1.44
C ARG A 5 16.64 35.14 0.22
N ARG A 6 16.18 33.90 0.18
CA ARG A 6 14.90 33.62 -0.47
C ARG A 6 13.85 34.29 0.40
N GLU A 7 13.29 35.38 -0.11
CA GLU A 7 11.98 35.84 0.31
C GLU A 7 10.99 34.71 0.02
N GLU A 8 10.77 33.84 1.01
CA GLU A 8 9.48 33.20 1.16
C GLU A 8 8.48 34.33 1.40
N SER A 9 7.77 34.73 0.34
CA SER A 9 6.52 35.45 0.51
C SER A 9 5.56 34.52 1.25
N SER A 10 5.63 34.55 2.58
CA SER A 10 4.62 33.96 3.45
C SER A 10 3.32 34.69 3.18
N ARG A 11 2.52 34.17 2.23
CA ARG A 11 1.09 34.46 2.24
C ARG A 11 0.60 34.01 3.60
N ARG A 12 0.33 34.96 4.51
CA ARG A 12 -0.18 34.70 5.86
C ARG A 12 -1.43 33.84 5.71
N GLN A 13 -1.30 32.55 5.98
CA GLN A 13 -2.43 31.63 6.05
C GLN A 13 -3.05 31.79 7.44
N LEU A 14 -4.37 31.86 7.51
CA LEU A 14 -5.07 31.87 8.78
C LEU A 14 -4.94 30.48 9.41
N ARG A 15 -4.41 30.40 10.63
CA ARG A 15 -4.30 29.14 11.37
C ARG A 15 -5.42 29.03 12.39
N ILE A 16 -6.07 27.87 12.41
CA ILE A 16 -7.07 27.46 13.39
C ILE A 16 -6.44 26.37 14.24
N THR A 17 -6.44 26.51 15.56
CA THR A 17 -5.88 25.52 16.48
C THR A 17 -6.96 25.02 17.43
N VAL A 18 -7.15 23.70 17.47
CA VAL A 18 -8.07 23.03 18.40
C VAL A 18 -7.27 22.21 19.39
N ALA A 19 -7.60 22.30 20.68
CA ALA A 19 -7.06 21.45 21.73
C ALA A 19 -8.13 20.46 22.19
N ILE A 20 -7.78 19.17 22.20
CA ILE A 20 -8.70 18.08 22.52
C ILE A 20 -8.10 17.16 23.57
N GLU A 21 -8.92 16.78 24.54
CA GLU A 21 -8.64 15.79 25.57
C GLU A 21 -9.64 14.63 25.49
N GLY A 22 -9.19 13.42 25.85
CA GLY A 22 -10.02 12.20 25.82
C GLY A 22 -9.70 11.31 24.61
N ILE A 23 -10.20 10.08 24.60
CA ILE A 23 -9.94 9.13 23.50
C ILE A 23 -10.90 9.43 22.35
N SER A 24 -10.40 10.04 21.28
CA SER A 24 -11.26 10.41 20.16
C SER A 24 -10.55 10.49 18.82
N TYR A 25 -11.28 10.18 17.75
CA TYR A 25 -10.85 10.30 16.36
C TYR A 25 -11.68 11.40 15.70
N TRP A 26 -11.02 12.23 14.88
CA TRP A 26 -11.66 13.40 14.28
C TRP A 26 -11.34 13.54 12.80
N GLN A 27 -12.35 13.94 12.02
CA GLN A 27 -12.22 14.38 10.64
C GLN A 27 -12.39 15.91 10.60
N PRO A 28 -11.29 16.68 10.42
CA PRO A 28 -11.37 18.11 10.20
C PRO A 28 -11.66 18.43 8.73
N GLU A 29 -12.39 19.51 8.50
CA GLU A 29 -12.63 20.08 7.17
C GLU A 29 -12.42 21.60 7.21
N VAL A 30 -11.71 22.13 6.20
CA VAL A 30 -11.52 23.58 6.00
C VAL A 30 -12.10 23.93 4.64
N ASP A 31 -13.07 24.82 4.59
CA ASP A 31 -13.78 25.25 3.39
C ASP A 31 -14.40 24.07 2.60
N GLY A 32 -14.91 23.08 3.33
CA GLY A 32 -15.47 21.84 2.77
C GLY A 32 -14.41 20.86 2.22
N LEU A 33 -13.12 21.15 2.43
CA LEU A 33 -12.02 20.27 2.06
C LEU A 33 -11.55 19.48 3.27
N ALA A 34 -11.76 18.15 3.22
CA ALA A 34 -11.27 17.21 4.23
C ALA A 34 -9.75 17.32 4.41
N GLN A 35 -9.35 17.49 5.67
CA GLN A 35 -7.98 17.50 6.15
C GLN A 35 -7.60 16.09 6.67
N PRO A 36 -6.31 15.79 6.92
CA PRO A 36 -5.93 14.52 7.53
C PRO A 36 -6.63 14.29 8.87
N MET A 37 -7.18 13.10 9.07
CA MET A 37 -7.74 12.68 10.36
C MET A 37 -6.66 12.69 11.44
N PHE A 38 -7.07 12.92 12.68
CA PHE A 38 -6.19 12.84 13.84
C PHE A 38 -6.88 12.15 15.02
N PHE A 39 -6.10 11.76 16.02
CA PHE A 39 -6.59 11.10 17.22
C PHE A 39 -6.05 11.75 18.49
N SER A 40 -6.79 11.68 19.58
CA SER A 40 -6.33 12.06 20.92
C SER A 40 -6.38 10.86 21.86
N MET A 41 -5.53 10.86 22.89
CA MET A 41 -5.44 9.81 23.90
C MET A 41 -5.97 10.29 25.26
N ALA A 42 -6.28 9.34 26.13
CA ALA A 42 -6.74 9.64 27.50
C ALA A 42 -5.70 10.46 28.28
N ASN A 43 -6.20 11.33 29.18
CA ASN A 43 -5.41 12.10 30.15
C ASN A 43 -4.31 13.00 29.54
N THR A 44 -4.42 13.33 28.25
CA THR A 44 -3.47 14.22 27.55
C THR A 44 -4.25 15.15 26.63
N THR A 45 -3.97 16.46 26.72
CA THR A 45 -4.48 17.44 25.77
C THR A 45 -3.57 17.52 24.56
N TYR A 46 -4.11 17.30 23.37
CA TYR A 46 -3.41 17.44 22.09
C TYR A 46 -3.88 18.68 21.35
N SER A 47 -2.95 19.47 20.79
CA SER A 47 -3.27 20.64 19.97
C SER A 47 -3.00 20.37 18.50
N TYR A 48 -3.99 20.64 17.65
CA TYR A 48 -3.95 20.43 16.21
C TYR A 48 -4.20 21.74 15.47
N SER A 49 -3.33 22.08 14.53
CA SER A 49 -3.42 23.32 13.75
C SER A 49 -3.74 23.05 12.28
N PHE A 50 -4.71 23.78 11.75
CA PHE A 50 -5.16 23.73 10.36
C PHE A 50 -4.96 25.10 9.71
N SER A 51 -4.62 25.12 8.42
CA SER A 51 -4.36 26.36 7.69
C SER A 51 -5.44 26.59 6.64
N ALA A 52 -6.02 27.78 6.62
CA ALA A 52 -6.96 28.22 5.60
C ALA A 52 -6.26 29.05 4.52
N ALA A 53 -6.73 28.93 3.27
CA ALA A 53 -6.02 29.45 2.11
C ALA A 53 -6.37 30.92 1.82
N GLY A 54 -5.39 31.81 2.07
CA GLY A 54 -5.51 33.23 1.74
C GLY A 54 -6.35 34.02 2.76
N PRO A 55 -6.56 35.34 2.53
CA PRO A 55 -7.44 36.15 3.35
C PRO A 55 -8.91 35.94 2.96
N GLY A 56 -9.80 35.78 3.94
CA GLY A 56 -11.24 35.63 3.68
C GLY A 56 -12.01 35.09 4.87
N ILE A 57 -13.30 34.83 4.63
CA ILE A 57 -14.14 34.05 5.55
C ILE A 57 -13.92 32.58 5.22
N HIS A 58 -13.65 31.77 6.24
CA HIS A 58 -13.40 30.34 6.11
C HIS A 58 -14.35 29.55 7.00
N ASN A 59 -14.76 28.38 6.53
CA ASN A 59 -15.61 27.45 7.28
C ASN A 59 -14.74 26.32 7.83
N PHE A 60 -14.86 26.05 9.12
CA PHE A 60 -14.16 24.93 9.77
C PHE A 60 -15.18 23.99 10.40
N THR A 61 -15.11 22.73 10.01
CA THR A 61 -15.96 21.66 10.56
C THR A 61 -15.06 20.61 11.18
N LEU A 62 -15.45 20.12 12.36
CA LEU A 62 -14.71 19.11 13.09
C LEU A 62 -15.68 18.02 13.53
N THR A 63 -15.57 16.84 12.94
CA THR A 63 -16.50 15.72 13.17
C THR A 63 -15.83 14.62 14.00
N LYS A 64 -16.47 14.21 15.11
CA LYS A 64 -16.03 13.06 15.92
C LYS A 64 -16.44 11.77 15.23
N LEU A 65 -15.50 10.86 15.04
CA LEU A 65 -15.71 9.61 14.28
C LEU A 65 -16.03 8.41 15.18
N ASN A 66 -15.39 8.31 16.35
CA ASN A 66 -15.60 7.17 17.25
C ASN A 66 -16.81 7.39 18.18
N GLU A 67 -17.53 6.31 18.48
CA GLU A 67 -18.72 6.32 19.35
C GLU A 67 -18.42 6.57 20.84
N ALA A 68 -19.46 6.73 21.64
CA ALA A 68 -19.37 7.06 23.07
C ALA A 68 -18.66 6.00 23.92
N ARG A 69 -18.71 4.71 23.52
CA ARG A 69 -18.09 3.61 24.27
C ARG A 69 -16.59 3.78 24.52
N PHE A 70 -15.94 4.62 23.72
CA PHE A 70 -14.50 4.84 23.77
C PHE A 70 -14.09 5.99 24.68
N GLY A 71 -15.03 6.77 25.20
CA GLY A 71 -14.77 7.88 26.09
C GLY A 71 -15.42 9.18 25.64
N GLU A 72 -15.53 10.10 26.60
CA GLU A 72 -15.82 11.50 26.37
C GLU A 72 -14.67 12.15 25.60
N ALA A 73 -14.99 13.17 24.80
CA ALA A 73 -14.01 13.99 24.10
C ALA A 73 -14.28 15.47 24.38
N ASN A 74 -13.29 16.14 24.96
CA ASN A 74 -13.41 17.51 25.45
C ASN A 74 -12.59 18.43 24.56
N ILE A 75 -13.28 19.36 23.88
CA ILE A 75 -12.62 20.47 23.18
C ILE A 75 -12.29 21.52 24.24
N THR A 76 -11.02 21.53 24.70
CA THR A 76 -10.57 22.41 25.79
C THR A 76 -10.21 23.81 25.31
N SER A 77 -9.82 23.95 24.03
CA SER A 77 -9.68 25.26 23.40
C SER A 77 -9.92 25.21 21.90
N LEU A 78 -10.45 26.29 21.35
CA LEU A 78 -10.50 26.56 19.91
C LEU A 78 -10.02 27.99 19.70
N THR A 79 -8.92 28.15 18.98
CA THR A 79 -8.24 29.44 18.77
C THR A 79 -7.97 29.68 17.30
N VAL A 80 -7.84 30.95 16.94
CA VAL A 80 -7.36 31.38 15.63
C VAL A 80 -6.14 32.26 15.83
N ASP A 81 -5.20 32.25 14.89
CA ASP A 81 -4.03 33.13 14.95
C ASP A 81 -4.45 34.60 15.08
N PRO A 82 -3.63 35.49 15.67
CA PRO A 82 -3.98 36.88 15.96
C PRO A 82 -4.46 37.72 14.77
N THR A 83 -4.25 37.23 13.55
CA THR A 83 -4.71 37.88 12.31
C THR A 83 -6.15 37.54 11.92
N GLY A 84 -6.81 36.63 12.66
CA GLY A 84 -8.20 36.25 12.44
C GLY A 84 -9.06 36.41 13.68
N SER A 85 -10.36 36.22 13.49
CA SER A 85 -11.37 36.28 14.55
C SER A 85 -12.49 35.30 14.23
N PHE A 86 -13.09 34.70 15.25
CA PHE A 86 -14.34 33.97 15.07
C PHE A 86 -15.44 34.93 14.62
N LEU A 87 -16.16 34.52 13.57
CA LEU A 87 -17.28 35.29 13.03
C LEU A 87 -18.57 34.54 13.33
N GLN A 88 -19.64 35.30 13.57
CA GLN A 88 -20.98 34.75 13.42
C GLN A 88 -21.17 34.47 11.92
N MET A 89 -21.45 33.21 11.57
CA MET A 89 -21.50 32.78 10.17
C MET A 89 -22.62 33.54 9.43
N PRO A 90 -22.31 34.32 8.37
CA PRO A 90 -23.33 35.05 7.61
C PRO A 90 -24.34 34.08 7.02
N SER A 91 -25.63 34.46 6.99
CA SER A 91 -26.71 33.58 6.49
C SER A 91 -26.47 33.08 5.06
N SER A 92 -25.75 33.86 4.25
CA SER A 92 -25.36 33.51 2.87
C SER A 92 -24.24 32.47 2.76
N LEU A 93 -23.51 32.19 3.85
CA LEU A 93 -22.39 31.25 3.91
C LEU A 93 -22.69 30.04 4.81
N LEU A 94 -23.88 30.01 5.42
CA LEU A 94 -24.36 28.86 6.17
C LEU A 94 -24.45 27.64 5.25
N PRO A 95 -23.94 26.47 5.67
CA PRO A 95 -24.14 25.24 4.94
C PRO A 95 -25.61 24.97 4.66
N SER A 96 -25.91 24.29 3.55
CA SER A 96 -27.29 24.01 3.13
C SER A 96 -28.10 23.32 4.23
N TRP A 97 -27.47 22.46 5.02
CA TRP A 97 -28.07 21.77 6.17
C TRP A 97 -28.42 22.69 7.34
N VAL A 98 -27.70 23.81 7.52
CA VAL A 98 -28.08 24.83 8.51
C VAL A 98 -29.24 25.69 7.97
N THR A 99 -29.20 26.08 6.70
CA THR A 99 -30.21 26.97 6.11
C THR A 99 -31.56 26.29 5.83
N SER A 100 -31.59 24.98 5.68
CA SER A 100 -32.81 24.25 5.31
C SER A 100 -33.82 24.16 6.46
N GLY A 101 -33.36 24.30 7.70
CA GLY A 101 -34.14 24.02 8.91
C GLY A 101 -34.52 22.55 9.08
N ARG A 102 -34.05 21.67 8.19
CA ARG A 102 -34.35 20.22 8.22
C ARG A 102 -33.46 19.56 9.26
N ARG A 103 -34.05 18.74 10.12
CA ARG A 103 -33.40 18.08 11.25
C ARG A 103 -33.87 16.63 11.37
N ILE A 104 -32.92 15.72 11.56
CA ILE A 104 -33.16 14.28 11.72
C ILE A 104 -32.59 13.82 13.06
N GLU A 105 -33.41 13.19 13.91
CA GLU A 105 -32.92 12.41 15.05
C GLU A 105 -32.67 10.98 14.60
N ILE A 106 -31.52 10.41 14.95
CA ILE A 106 -31.15 9.05 14.59
C ILE A 106 -30.93 8.26 15.87
N LEU A 107 -31.71 7.22 16.08
CA LEU A 107 -31.56 6.27 17.18
C LEU A 107 -31.06 4.96 16.60
N GLY A 108 -29.89 4.46 17.00
CA GLY A 108 -29.37 3.24 16.37
C GLY A 108 -28.27 2.48 17.08
N ASP A 109 -27.83 1.42 16.41
CA ASP A 109 -26.77 0.52 16.87
C ASP A 109 -25.47 0.70 16.07
N SER A 110 -24.70 -0.39 15.90
CA SER A 110 -23.45 -0.45 15.13
C SER A 110 -23.60 0.02 13.69
N TYR A 111 -24.75 -0.19 13.05
CA TYR A 111 -24.96 0.28 11.68
C TYR A 111 -25.05 1.81 11.60
N ALA A 112 -25.73 2.44 12.57
CA ALA A 112 -25.83 3.89 12.67
C ALA A 112 -24.50 4.53 13.09
N VAL A 113 -23.72 3.87 13.94
CA VAL A 113 -22.35 4.25 14.30
C VAL A 113 -21.40 4.18 13.08
N GLY A 114 -21.64 3.28 12.14
CA GLY A 114 -20.71 3.00 11.03
C GLY A 114 -19.59 2.05 11.45
N TYR A 115 -19.86 1.15 12.39
CA TYR A 115 -18.88 0.24 12.98
C TYR A 115 -18.11 -0.55 11.91
N GLY A 116 -16.79 -0.32 11.81
CA GLY A 116 -15.91 -1.08 10.92
C GLY A 116 -16.09 -0.84 9.42
N ASN A 117 -16.79 0.22 8.99
CA ASN A 117 -17.10 0.49 7.59
C ASN A 117 -15.89 0.92 6.71
N TYR A 118 -14.69 1.06 7.28
CA TYR A 118 -13.44 1.32 6.55
C TYR A 118 -12.60 0.05 6.29
N VAL A 119 -12.94 -1.11 6.89
CA VAL A 119 -12.16 -2.36 6.71
C VAL A 119 -12.50 -3.02 5.37
N MET A 120 -11.54 -3.03 4.44
CA MET A 120 -11.63 -3.72 3.13
C MET A 120 -11.04 -5.14 3.16
N GLN A 121 -11.15 -5.87 4.27
CA GLN A 121 -10.61 -7.24 4.39
C GLN A 121 -11.71 -8.25 4.65
N SER A 122 -11.66 -9.37 3.92
CA SER A 122 -12.62 -10.48 4.00
C SER A 122 -12.44 -11.40 5.22
N ASN A 123 -11.45 -11.13 6.09
CA ASN A 123 -11.16 -11.96 7.27
C ASN A 123 -11.15 -11.11 8.56
N CYS A 124 -12.34 -10.85 9.09
CA CYS A 124 -12.55 -10.05 10.32
C CYS A 124 -12.38 -10.89 11.61
N THR A 125 -11.37 -11.75 11.71
CA THR A 125 -11.22 -12.65 12.88
C THR A 125 -10.30 -12.14 13.99
N THR A 126 -9.56 -11.04 13.78
CA THR A 126 -8.65 -10.52 14.81
C THR A 126 -8.67 -8.99 14.86
N VAL A 127 -8.40 -8.47 16.07
CA VAL A 127 -8.15 -7.07 16.48
C VAL A 127 -9.32 -6.09 16.70
N GLN A 128 -9.85 -6.09 17.93
CA GLN A 128 -10.53 -4.96 18.59
C GLN A 128 -9.91 -3.56 18.35
N PRO A 129 -8.57 -3.34 18.31
CA PRO A 129 -8.00 -2.01 18.02
C PRO A 129 -8.23 -1.50 16.60
N VAL A 130 -8.59 -2.35 15.63
CA VAL A 130 -8.85 -1.92 14.24
C VAL A 130 -10.21 -1.21 14.11
N TYR A 131 -11.22 -1.56 14.91
CA TYR A 131 -12.56 -1.01 14.74
C TYR A 131 -12.67 0.48 15.10
N GLN A 132 -11.89 0.96 16.07
CA GLN A 132 -11.83 2.39 16.40
C GLN A 132 -11.34 3.23 15.21
N GLN A 133 -10.37 2.71 14.46
CA GLN A 133 -9.73 3.38 13.33
C GLN A 133 -10.50 3.20 12.03
N THR A 134 -11.48 2.30 12.02
CA THR A 134 -12.22 1.93 10.81
C THR A 134 -13.72 2.17 10.93
N THR A 135 -14.13 2.95 11.94
CA THR A 135 -15.50 3.41 12.13
C THR A 135 -15.60 4.86 11.68
N ASP A 136 -16.46 5.12 10.71
CA ASP A 136 -16.74 6.46 10.21
C ASP A 136 -18.26 6.71 10.08
N PRO A 137 -18.89 7.46 10.99
CA PRO A 137 -20.32 7.76 10.91
C PRO A 137 -20.68 8.57 9.66
N LEU A 138 -19.76 9.32 9.06
CA LEU A 138 -20.00 10.05 7.82
C LEU A 138 -20.27 9.12 6.62
N LEU A 139 -19.86 7.86 6.73
CA LEU A 139 -20.10 6.81 5.75
C LEU A 139 -21.24 5.86 6.17
N SER A 140 -21.84 6.06 7.34
CA SER A 140 -23.02 5.28 7.76
C SER A 140 -24.24 5.65 6.91
N PRO A 141 -25.15 4.69 6.60
CA PRO A 141 -26.35 4.96 5.81
C PRO A 141 -27.21 6.11 6.33
N VAL A 142 -27.25 6.34 7.64
CA VAL A 142 -28.18 7.31 8.24
C VAL A 142 -27.67 8.76 8.15
N PRO A 143 -26.41 9.07 8.50
CA PRO A 143 -25.83 10.40 8.23
C PRO A 143 -25.75 10.73 6.73
N LEU A 144 -25.54 9.74 5.86
CA LEU A 144 -25.59 9.94 4.40
C LEU A 144 -26.98 10.40 3.91
N VAL A 145 -28.07 9.93 4.54
CA VAL A 145 -29.44 10.39 4.26
C VAL A 145 -29.61 11.85 4.67
N ALA A 146 -29.14 12.22 5.86
CA ALA A 146 -29.20 13.61 6.32
C ALA A 146 -28.46 14.55 5.35
N ASN A 147 -27.24 14.19 4.95
CA ASN A 147 -26.45 14.95 3.99
C ASN A 147 -27.15 15.07 2.62
N HIS A 148 -27.75 13.99 2.11
CA HIS A 148 -28.47 13.99 0.83
C HIS A 148 -29.61 15.02 0.80
N TYR A 149 -30.37 15.14 1.88
CA TYR A 149 -31.48 16.08 1.99
C TYR A 149 -31.07 17.46 2.49
N GLY A 150 -29.78 17.69 2.73
CA GLY A 150 -29.29 18.89 3.39
C GLY A 150 -30.03 19.10 4.71
N ALA A 151 -30.06 18.07 5.56
CA ALA A 151 -30.62 18.11 6.89
C ALA A 151 -29.49 18.01 7.92
N ASP A 152 -29.61 18.77 9.00
CA ASP A 152 -28.79 18.58 10.19
C ASP A 152 -29.24 17.29 10.90
N TYR A 153 -28.36 16.66 11.68
CA TYR A 153 -28.72 15.42 12.36
C TYR A 153 -28.12 15.30 13.76
N HIS A 154 -28.84 14.58 14.61
CA HIS A 154 -28.38 14.17 15.92
C HIS A 154 -28.32 12.65 15.96
N LEU A 155 -27.11 12.10 16.15
CA LEU A 155 -26.85 10.66 16.15
C LEU A 155 -26.70 10.14 17.58
N THR A 156 -27.73 9.45 18.05
CA THR A 156 -27.76 8.72 19.31
C THR A 156 -27.62 7.24 19.02
N ALA A 157 -26.37 6.76 18.99
CA ALA A 157 -26.10 5.36 18.66
C ALA A 157 -24.94 4.76 19.44
N TRP A 158 -25.03 3.44 19.66
CA TRP A 158 -24.03 2.67 20.38
C TRP A 158 -23.94 1.25 19.81
N ALA A 159 -22.76 0.83 19.39
CA ALA A 159 -22.55 -0.47 18.77
C ALA A 159 -22.85 -1.61 19.74
N ALA A 160 -23.57 -2.62 19.27
CA ALA A 160 -24.11 -3.72 20.07
C ALA A 160 -25.25 -3.33 21.05
N SER A 161 -25.76 -2.10 21.01
CA SER A 161 -26.95 -1.70 21.78
C SER A 161 -28.23 -2.27 21.16
N GLY A 162 -29.15 -2.69 22.03
CA GLY A 162 -30.52 -3.04 21.72
C GLY A 162 -31.50 -2.14 22.46
N LEU A 163 -32.78 -2.48 22.38
CA LEU A 163 -33.86 -1.83 23.13
C LEU A 163 -34.01 -2.40 24.53
N THR A 164 -33.75 -3.70 24.67
CA THR A 164 -33.93 -4.48 25.91
C THR A 164 -32.95 -5.66 26.02
N ALA A 165 -32.24 -5.97 24.93
CA ALA A 165 -31.26 -7.05 24.89
C ALA A 165 -30.01 -6.62 24.12
N SER A 166 -29.27 -5.68 24.70
CA SER A 166 -27.93 -5.30 24.23
C SER A 166 -26.91 -6.45 24.36
N LEU A 167 -25.96 -6.48 23.44
CA LEU A 167 -24.86 -7.45 23.41
C LEU A 167 -23.56 -6.82 23.95
N GLN A 168 -22.59 -7.68 24.27
CA GLN A 168 -21.23 -7.28 24.68
C GLN A 168 -21.17 -6.31 25.88
N GLY A 169 -22.16 -6.37 26.77
CA GLY A 169 -22.26 -5.48 27.93
C GLY A 169 -22.56 -4.02 27.58
N SER A 170 -23.06 -3.75 26.38
CA SER A 170 -23.46 -2.40 25.94
C SER A 170 -24.76 -1.97 26.65
N PRO A 171 -24.99 -0.66 26.86
CA PRO A 171 -26.24 -0.17 27.44
C PRO A 171 -27.39 -0.28 26.44
N ASP A 172 -28.62 -0.44 26.95
CA ASP A 172 -29.82 -0.38 26.13
C ASP A 172 -30.10 1.08 25.71
N LEU A 173 -30.54 1.28 24.47
CA LEU A 173 -30.79 2.61 23.90
C LEU A 173 -31.70 3.49 24.78
N PRO A 174 -32.80 2.97 25.36
CA PRO A 174 -33.64 3.71 26.29
C PRO A 174 -32.89 4.33 27.49
N ASP A 175 -31.75 3.76 27.91
CA ASP A 175 -31.01 4.21 29.09
C ASP A 175 -30.13 5.43 28.82
N PHE A 176 -29.65 5.61 27.59
CA PHE A 176 -28.68 6.67 27.26
C PHE A 176 -29.19 7.74 26.31
N TRP A 177 -30.28 7.55 25.57
CA TRP A 177 -30.74 8.56 24.61
C TRP A 177 -31.18 9.90 25.23
N ARG A 178 -31.53 9.89 26.53
CA ARG A 178 -31.89 11.11 27.28
C ARG A 178 -30.68 11.83 27.87
N ARG A 179 -29.47 11.29 27.73
CA ARG A 179 -28.26 11.82 28.35
C ARG A 179 -27.60 12.84 27.40
N GLY A 180 -27.02 13.89 27.98
CA GLY A 180 -26.19 14.83 27.21
C GLY A 180 -24.81 14.25 26.91
N ASP A 181 -24.29 13.46 27.85
CA ASP A 181 -23.14 12.58 27.69
C ASP A 181 -23.58 11.15 27.97
N ALA A 182 -23.50 10.28 26.97
CA ALA A 182 -23.95 8.90 27.06
C ALA A 182 -23.28 8.10 28.19
N LEU A 183 -22.04 8.46 28.58
CA LEU A 183 -21.31 7.83 29.68
C LEU A 183 -21.71 8.35 31.06
N ASN A 184 -22.23 9.58 31.15
CA ASN A 184 -22.66 10.18 32.39
C ASN A 184 -24.17 10.01 32.61
N ALA A 185 -24.54 9.03 33.44
CA ALA A 185 -25.93 8.71 33.77
C ALA A 185 -26.70 9.84 34.46
N SER A 186 -26.01 10.83 35.06
CA SER A 186 -26.64 12.01 35.66
C SER A 186 -26.80 13.17 34.67
N SER A 187 -26.20 13.08 33.48
CA SER A 187 -26.36 14.10 32.44
C SER A 187 -27.72 13.98 31.76
N SER A 188 -28.24 15.11 31.28
CA SER A 188 -29.50 15.17 30.53
C SER A 188 -29.33 15.99 29.26
N TRP A 189 -29.93 15.51 28.18
CA TRP A 189 -30.01 16.24 26.92
C TRP A 189 -31.17 17.22 26.96
N ASN A 190 -30.92 18.47 26.53
CA ASN A 190 -31.96 19.47 26.44
C ASN A 190 -32.72 19.35 25.12
N PHE A 191 -33.78 18.54 25.11
CA PHE A 191 -34.64 18.31 23.94
C PHE A 191 -35.29 19.57 23.35
N SER A 192 -35.36 20.70 24.07
CA SER A 192 -35.90 21.95 23.52
C SER A 192 -34.99 22.60 22.48
N THR A 193 -33.69 22.30 22.48
CA THR A 193 -32.73 22.85 21.50
C THR A 193 -32.79 22.12 20.15
N TRP A 194 -33.37 20.92 20.14
CA TRP A 194 -33.42 20.04 18.99
C TRP A 194 -34.85 19.54 18.73
N GLN A 195 -35.49 20.07 17.69
CA GLN A 195 -36.84 19.66 17.26
C GLN A 195 -36.76 19.09 15.83
N PRO A 196 -36.55 17.76 15.68
CA PRO A 196 -36.43 17.11 14.39
C PRO A 196 -37.80 16.98 13.70
N GLN A 197 -37.82 17.04 12.36
CA GLN A 197 -39.03 16.69 11.60
C GLN A 197 -39.09 15.20 11.27
N VAL A 198 -37.96 14.49 11.39
CA VAL A 198 -37.86 13.05 11.14
C VAL A 198 -37.10 12.38 12.28
N VAL A 199 -37.64 11.28 12.78
CA VAL A 199 -36.93 10.36 13.69
C VAL A 199 -36.67 9.06 12.93
N MET A 200 -35.40 8.73 12.73
CA MET A 200 -34.96 7.47 12.13
C MET A 200 -34.63 6.48 13.25
N ASN A 201 -35.51 5.50 13.44
CA ASN A 201 -35.27 4.38 14.34
C ASN A 201 -34.54 3.27 13.56
N ALA A 202 -33.23 3.20 13.75
CA ALA A 202 -32.29 2.30 13.11
C ALA A 202 -31.62 1.38 14.15
N ILE A 203 -32.46 0.81 15.02
CA ILE A 203 -32.11 -0.04 16.17
C ILE A 203 -32.88 -1.36 16.09
N GLY A 204 -32.38 -2.42 16.73
CA GLY A 204 -33.11 -3.67 16.94
C GLY A 204 -32.37 -4.94 16.52
N SER A 205 -31.29 -4.80 15.75
CA SER A 205 -30.47 -5.91 15.25
C SER A 205 -29.97 -6.80 16.39
N ASN A 206 -29.52 -6.18 17.48
CA ASN A 206 -28.98 -6.87 18.66
C ASN A 206 -30.08 -7.58 19.47
N ASP A 207 -31.26 -6.98 19.63
CA ASP A 207 -32.40 -7.64 20.29
C ASP A 207 -32.81 -8.90 19.51
N ILE A 208 -32.95 -8.78 18.18
CA ILE A 208 -33.35 -9.90 17.32
C ILE A 208 -32.28 -11.00 17.37
N PHE A 209 -31.00 -10.66 17.51
CA PHE A 209 -29.94 -11.64 17.72
C PHE A 209 -30.00 -12.34 19.08
N ALA A 210 -30.27 -11.59 20.15
CA ALA A 210 -30.35 -12.13 21.51
C ALA A 210 -31.63 -12.93 21.78
N TYR A 211 -32.72 -12.62 21.08
CA TYR A 211 -34.04 -13.18 21.32
C TYR A 211 -34.23 -14.59 20.73
N SER A 212 -35.17 -15.32 21.36
CA SER A 212 -35.72 -16.56 20.80
C SER A 212 -36.49 -16.27 19.50
N PRO A 213 -36.58 -17.21 18.54
CA PRO A 213 -37.34 -17.02 17.30
C PRO A 213 -38.81 -16.60 17.48
N ASP A 214 -39.44 -16.88 18.63
CA ASP A 214 -40.85 -16.56 18.91
C ASP A 214 -41.08 -15.23 19.65
N SER A 215 -40.04 -14.45 19.92
CA SER A 215 -40.09 -13.17 20.67
C SER A 215 -40.51 -11.95 19.84
N ALA A 216 -41.13 -12.11 18.66
CA ALA A 216 -41.50 -11.00 17.79
C ALA A 216 -42.45 -9.99 18.46
N ALA A 217 -43.41 -10.46 19.25
CA ALA A 217 -44.34 -9.61 19.99
C ALA A 217 -43.63 -8.81 21.09
N GLN A 218 -42.68 -9.44 21.81
CA GLN A 218 -41.86 -8.78 22.82
C GLN A 218 -41.00 -7.67 22.19
N PHE A 219 -40.37 -7.97 21.06
CA PHE A 219 -39.57 -7.00 20.31
C PHE A 219 -40.43 -5.82 19.83
N ALA A 220 -41.59 -6.11 19.22
CA ALA A 220 -42.51 -5.08 18.75
C ALA A 220 -42.98 -4.15 19.88
N GLN A 221 -43.24 -4.70 21.07
CA GLN A 221 -43.62 -3.91 22.24
C GLN A 221 -42.47 -3.02 22.73
N ALA A 222 -41.24 -3.53 22.78
CA ALA A 222 -40.07 -2.73 23.15
C ALA A 222 -39.85 -1.57 22.15
N TYR A 223 -40.01 -1.84 20.86
CA TYR A 223 -39.89 -0.85 19.79
C TYR A 223 -40.97 0.24 19.88
N LEU A 224 -42.20 -0.17 20.17
CA LEU A 224 -43.30 0.76 20.38
C LEU A 224 -43.04 1.66 21.60
N ASN A 225 -42.56 1.10 22.70
CA ASN A 225 -42.30 1.85 23.93
C ASN A 225 -41.30 3.00 23.71
N ILE A 226 -40.17 2.73 23.04
CA ILE A 226 -39.21 3.79 22.73
C ILE A 226 -39.80 4.82 21.75
N SER A 227 -40.56 4.37 20.74
CA SER A 227 -41.17 5.27 19.76
C SER A 227 -42.17 6.23 20.41
N LEU A 228 -43.01 5.75 21.33
CA LEU A 228 -43.92 6.57 22.11
C LEU A 228 -43.18 7.53 23.05
N ALA A 229 -42.12 7.07 23.72
CA ALA A 229 -41.31 7.91 24.59
C ALA A 229 -40.61 9.06 23.84
N VAL A 230 -40.16 8.79 22.61
CA VAL A 230 -39.59 9.81 21.72
C VAL A 230 -40.70 10.73 21.21
N ASN A 231 -41.90 10.22 20.91
CA ASN A 231 -43.02 11.05 20.42
C ASN A 231 -43.55 12.02 21.47
N GLN A 232 -43.48 11.66 22.75
CA GLN A 232 -43.75 12.60 23.85
C GLN A 232 -42.78 13.80 23.84
N THR A 233 -41.59 13.61 23.26
CA THR A 233 -40.53 14.62 23.19
C THR A 233 -40.58 15.37 21.86
N TYR A 234 -40.91 14.68 20.76
CA TYR A 234 -40.97 15.20 19.39
C TYR A 234 -42.34 14.87 18.73
N PRO A 235 -43.45 15.50 19.17
CA PRO A 235 -44.81 15.08 18.81
C PRO A 235 -45.19 15.32 17.35
N THR A 236 -44.41 16.13 16.61
CA THR A 236 -44.66 16.47 15.20
C THR A 236 -43.77 15.70 14.24
N ALA A 237 -42.85 14.87 14.74
CA ALA A 237 -41.88 14.17 13.91
C ALA A 237 -42.54 13.02 13.13
N HIS A 238 -42.05 12.80 11.90
CA HIS A 238 -42.34 11.60 11.13
C HIS A 238 -41.36 10.49 11.51
N TYR A 239 -41.85 9.29 11.77
CA TYR A 239 -41.04 8.15 12.18
C TYR A 239 -40.65 7.30 10.98
N VAL A 240 -39.38 6.96 10.86
CA VAL A 240 -38.88 6.03 9.85
C VAL A 240 -38.26 4.85 10.56
N ILE A 241 -38.88 3.67 10.39
CA ILE A 241 -38.37 2.42 10.96
C ILE A 241 -37.47 1.77 9.92
N VAL A 242 -36.19 1.67 10.23
CA VAL A 242 -35.15 1.25 9.29
C VAL A 242 -34.79 -0.21 9.53
N ALA A 243 -35.00 -1.06 8.53
CA ALA A 243 -34.55 -2.45 8.54
C ALA A 243 -33.31 -2.60 7.65
N PHE A 244 -32.21 -3.07 8.23
CA PHE A 244 -30.94 -3.26 7.52
C PHE A 244 -30.92 -4.57 6.73
N ALA A 245 -30.43 -4.50 5.51
CA ALA A 245 -30.36 -5.65 4.63
C ALA A 245 -29.46 -6.78 5.13
N ALA A 246 -28.34 -6.40 5.75
CA ALA A 246 -27.29 -7.32 6.14
C ALA A 246 -27.79 -8.36 7.17
N ASP A 247 -28.79 -7.99 7.98
CA ASP A 247 -29.33 -8.86 9.02
C ASP A 247 -30.41 -9.81 8.51
N THR A 248 -30.91 -9.62 7.29
CA THR A 248 -31.93 -10.51 6.70
C THR A 248 -31.43 -11.95 6.53
N GLN A 249 -30.11 -12.15 6.47
CA GLN A 249 -29.48 -13.47 6.34
C GLN A 249 -28.79 -13.93 7.63
N MET A 250 -29.02 -13.26 8.76
CA MET A 250 -28.32 -13.52 10.01
C MET A 250 -28.65 -14.89 10.61
N PHE A 251 -29.81 -15.47 10.29
CA PHE A 251 -30.27 -16.75 10.83
C PHE A 251 -30.70 -17.72 9.71
N PRO A 252 -29.76 -18.33 8.97
CA PRO A 252 -30.10 -19.27 7.90
C PRO A 252 -30.59 -20.64 8.42
N ASP A 253 -30.20 -21.02 9.63
CA ASP A 253 -30.38 -22.38 10.17
C ASP A 253 -31.55 -22.53 11.17
N ASP A 254 -32.27 -21.46 11.49
CA ASP A 254 -33.36 -21.48 12.49
C ASP A 254 -34.75 -21.82 11.91
N GLY A 255 -34.81 -22.13 10.61
CA GLY A 255 -36.06 -22.41 9.90
C GLY A 255 -36.90 -21.16 9.57
N GLN A 256 -36.42 -19.95 9.89
CA GLN A 256 -37.06 -18.66 9.61
C GLN A 256 -36.09 -17.72 8.86
N PRO A 257 -35.82 -17.98 7.56
CA PRO A 257 -34.80 -17.27 6.78
C PRO A 257 -35.07 -15.77 6.54
N ASP A 258 -36.17 -15.22 7.08
CA ASP A 258 -36.49 -13.79 7.04
C ASP A 258 -36.93 -13.26 8.43
N ARG A 259 -36.44 -13.88 9.51
CA ARG A 259 -36.79 -13.54 10.89
C ARG A 259 -36.62 -12.06 11.19
N TYR A 260 -35.49 -11.48 10.78
CA TYR A 260 -35.19 -10.08 11.00
C TYR A 260 -36.25 -9.16 10.39
N THR A 261 -36.61 -9.35 9.12
CA THR A 261 -37.64 -8.55 8.46
C THR A 261 -38.99 -8.74 9.14
N ALA A 262 -39.35 -9.97 9.52
CA ALA A 262 -40.61 -10.24 10.22
C ALA A 262 -40.71 -9.47 11.56
N TYR A 263 -39.62 -9.43 12.34
CA TYR A 263 -39.56 -8.68 13.59
C TYR A 263 -39.67 -7.17 13.37
N MET A 264 -38.92 -6.64 12.40
CA MET A 264 -38.96 -5.22 12.06
C MET A 264 -40.34 -4.79 11.49
N GLN A 265 -41.00 -5.68 10.73
CA GLN A 265 -42.35 -5.46 10.24
C GLN A 265 -43.39 -5.51 11.38
N ALA A 266 -43.22 -6.40 12.36
CA ALA A 266 -44.06 -6.44 13.56
C ALA A 266 -43.89 -5.15 14.39
N ALA A 267 -42.67 -4.68 14.57
CA ALA A 267 -42.37 -3.40 15.20
C ALA A 267 -43.04 -2.22 14.46
N TYR A 268 -42.91 -2.17 13.13
CA TYR A 268 -43.60 -1.16 12.32
C TYR A 268 -45.11 -1.21 12.47
N SER A 269 -45.70 -2.41 12.43
CA SER A 269 -47.15 -2.59 12.58
C SER A 269 -47.63 -2.12 13.97
N ALA A 270 -46.86 -2.37 15.02
CA ALA A 270 -47.16 -1.90 16.38
C ALA A 270 -47.08 -0.37 16.47
N VAL A 271 -46.03 0.25 15.90
CA VAL A 271 -45.86 1.71 15.87
C VAL A 271 -46.97 2.39 15.07
N GLN A 272 -47.25 1.90 13.85
CA GLN A 272 -48.33 2.44 13.03
C GLN A 272 -49.71 2.25 13.69
N GLY A 273 -49.95 1.09 14.31
CA GLY A 273 -51.20 0.78 15.02
C GLY A 273 -51.46 1.67 16.25
N SER A 274 -50.42 2.28 16.83
CA SER A 274 -50.55 3.25 17.93
C SER A 274 -51.02 4.64 17.48
N GLY A 275 -51.09 4.89 16.17
CA GLY A 275 -51.47 6.19 15.59
C GLY A 275 -50.30 7.13 15.27
N LEU A 276 -49.05 6.68 15.47
CA LEU A 276 -47.87 7.44 15.07
C LEU A 276 -47.73 7.49 13.54
N ASN A 277 -47.34 8.66 13.01
CA ASN A 277 -47.06 8.84 11.59
C ASN A 277 -45.71 8.19 11.24
N ALA A 278 -45.75 6.93 10.81
CA ALA A 278 -44.57 6.12 10.57
C ALA A 278 -44.49 5.56 9.14
N THR A 279 -43.28 5.43 8.63
CA THR A 279 -42.94 4.74 7.37
C THR A 279 -41.95 3.61 7.65
N PHE A 280 -42.15 2.47 6.99
CA PHE A 280 -41.20 1.37 7.00
C PHE A 280 -40.18 1.53 5.85
N LEU A 281 -38.89 1.53 6.18
CA LEU A 281 -37.80 1.61 5.21
C LEU A 281 -36.95 0.34 5.32
N GLN A 282 -37.19 -0.61 4.43
CA GLN A 282 -36.31 -1.77 4.27
C GLN A 282 -35.18 -1.44 3.30
N LEU A 283 -33.95 -1.40 3.81
CA LEU A 283 -32.77 -1.36 2.96
C LEU A 283 -32.62 -2.73 2.32
N SER A 284 -32.64 -2.78 0.99
CA SER A 284 -32.38 -4.03 0.26
C SER A 284 -30.87 -4.26 0.21
N ALA A 285 -30.43 -5.52 0.38
CA ALA A 285 -29.06 -5.91 0.11
C ALA A 285 -28.92 -5.70 -1.38
N ALA A 286 -28.28 -4.59 -1.77
CA ALA A 286 -28.22 -4.24 -3.16
C ALA A 286 -27.51 -5.39 -3.90
N LYS A 287 -28.28 -6.20 -4.64
CA LYS A 287 -27.82 -6.59 -5.98
C LYS A 287 -27.43 -5.27 -6.63
N PRO A 288 -26.24 -5.15 -7.24
CA PRO A 288 -25.74 -3.90 -7.78
C PRO A 288 -26.87 -3.20 -8.54
N ARG A 289 -27.35 -2.09 -7.97
CA ARG A 289 -28.58 -1.42 -8.42
C ARG A 289 -28.33 -1.00 -9.87
N LYS A 290 -29.04 -1.61 -10.82
CA LYS A 290 -29.09 -1.11 -12.19
C LYS A 290 -29.49 0.37 -12.10
N THR A 291 -28.62 1.20 -12.67
CA THR A 291 -28.74 2.65 -12.77
C THR A 291 -30.14 3.03 -13.28
N SER A 292 -30.65 4.20 -12.87
CA SER A 292 -31.93 4.73 -13.35
C SER A 292 -32.00 4.66 -14.88
N PRO A 293 -33.17 4.40 -15.50
CA PRO A 293 -33.29 4.10 -16.93
C PRO A 293 -32.66 5.15 -17.85
N GLU A 294 -32.60 6.43 -17.44
CA GLU A 294 -32.01 7.50 -18.24
C GLU A 294 -30.46 7.54 -18.19
N THR A 295 -29.83 7.13 -17.08
CA THR A 295 -28.37 6.96 -16.99
C THR A 295 -27.90 5.57 -17.40
N ALA A 296 -28.77 4.55 -17.34
CA ALA A 296 -28.47 3.18 -17.77
C ALA A 296 -28.18 3.11 -19.27
N VAL A 297 -29.00 3.72 -20.12
CA VAL A 297 -28.85 3.70 -21.58
C VAL A 297 -27.53 4.35 -22.03
N ALA A 298 -27.15 5.49 -21.43
CA ALA A 298 -25.87 6.13 -21.70
C ALA A 298 -24.68 5.33 -21.15
N SER A 299 -24.84 4.68 -20.00
CA SER A 299 -23.77 3.89 -19.38
C SER A 299 -23.50 2.55 -20.08
N ASP A 300 -24.53 1.93 -20.66
CA ASP A 300 -24.46 0.67 -21.42
C ASP A 300 -23.89 0.89 -22.83
N ALA A 301 -24.19 2.04 -23.45
CA ALA A 301 -23.56 2.47 -24.70
C ALA A 301 -22.03 2.65 -24.54
N ARG A 302 -21.58 3.36 -23.48
CA ARG A 302 -20.15 3.55 -23.20
C ARG A 302 -19.42 2.24 -22.90
N LEU A 303 -20.09 1.30 -22.22
CA LEU A 303 -19.53 -0.02 -21.93
C LEU A 303 -19.29 -0.81 -23.22
N THR A 304 -20.28 -0.81 -24.12
CA THR A 304 -20.20 -1.50 -25.42
C THR A 304 -19.09 -0.90 -26.30
N GLU A 305 -18.94 0.43 -26.27
CA GLU A 305 -17.88 1.13 -27.00
C GLU A 305 -16.47 0.79 -26.47
N LEU A 306 -16.28 0.73 -25.15
CA LEU A 306 -15.01 0.31 -24.55
C LEU A 306 -14.66 -1.14 -24.90
N GLU A 307 -15.65 -2.04 -24.95
CA GLU A 307 -15.45 -3.43 -25.39
C GLU A 307 -15.01 -3.50 -26.86
N HIS A 308 -15.62 -2.67 -27.71
CA HIS A 308 -15.23 -2.58 -29.11
C HIS A 308 -13.79 -2.05 -29.26
N LEU A 309 -13.43 -0.96 -28.58
CA LEU A 309 -12.09 -0.39 -28.61
C LEU A 309 -11.02 -1.35 -28.06
N ALA A 310 -11.33 -2.08 -26.98
CA ALA A 310 -10.42 -3.09 -26.44
C ALA A 310 -10.18 -4.25 -27.42
N SER A 311 -11.20 -4.64 -28.21
CA SER A 311 -11.08 -5.72 -29.20
C SER A 311 -10.23 -5.35 -30.43
N GLN A 312 -10.09 -4.06 -30.72
CA GLN A 312 -9.28 -3.57 -31.84
C GLN A 312 -7.77 -3.59 -31.55
N SER A 313 -7.38 -3.52 -30.27
CA SER A 313 -5.96 -3.61 -29.89
C SER A 313 -5.50 -5.05 -29.71
N LYS A 314 -4.28 -5.35 -30.18
CA LYS A 314 -3.65 -6.67 -30.05
C LYS A 314 -3.35 -7.07 -28.60
N ASP A 315 -3.14 -6.09 -27.73
CA ASP A 315 -2.82 -6.27 -26.31
C ASP A 315 -3.98 -5.86 -25.39
N HIS A 316 -5.15 -5.52 -25.96
CA HIS A 316 -6.34 -5.04 -25.26
C HIS A 316 -6.18 -3.75 -24.43
N VAL A 317 -5.10 -3.00 -24.65
CA VAL A 317 -4.91 -1.65 -24.09
C VAL A 317 -5.51 -0.60 -25.02
N ILE A 318 -6.43 0.21 -24.52
CA ILE A 318 -7.15 1.25 -25.27
C ILE A 318 -6.35 2.56 -25.27
N HIS A 319 -6.07 3.12 -26.44
CA HIS A 319 -5.49 4.47 -26.53
C HIS A 319 -6.59 5.53 -26.39
N LEU A 320 -6.49 6.40 -25.38
CA LEU A 320 -7.45 7.51 -25.18
C LEU A 320 -6.77 8.87 -25.36
N ASN A 321 -7.55 9.85 -25.81
CA ASN A 321 -7.17 11.27 -25.85
C ASN A 321 -7.96 12.06 -24.79
N ALA A 322 -7.75 13.38 -24.66
CA ALA A 322 -8.45 14.21 -23.69
C ALA A 322 -9.99 14.13 -23.80
N ALA A 323 -10.54 14.16 -25.01
CA ALA A 323 -11.99 14.14 -25.24
C ALA A 323 -12.59 12.77 -24.90
N SER A 324 -11.93 11.68 -25.31
CA SER A 324 -12.33 10.32 -24.99
C SER A 324 -12.17 10.04 -23.49
N PHE A 325 -11.14 10.60 -22.84
CA PHE A 325 -10.99 10.55 -21.40
C PHE A 325 -12.19 11.20 -20.71
N ASP A 326 -12.57 12.42 -21.09
CA ASP A 326 -13.75 13.06 -20.49
C ASP A 326 -15.04 12.29 -20.80
N HIS A 327 -15.17 11.67 -21.98
CA HIS A 327 -16.32 10.83 -22.31
C HIS A 327 -16.45 9.58 -21.42
N PHE A 328 -15.35 8.84 -21.21
CA PHE A 328 -15.35 7.59 -20.44
C PHE A 328 -15.12 7.78 -18.94
N ALA A 329 -14.41 8.83 -18.52
CA ALA A 329 -14.11 9.11 -17.12
C ALA A 329 -15.20 9.95 -16.45
N SER A 330 -15.92 10.84 -17.15
CA SER A 330 -16.91 11.74 -16.52
C SER A 330 -18.17 11.01 -16.05
N GLY A 331 -18.57 11.26 -14.80
CA GLY A 331 -19.83 10.77 -14.24
C GLY A 331 -19.76 10.43 -12.74
N ARG A 332 -20.95 10.39 -12.10
CA ARG A 332 -21.12 10.04 -10.68
C ARG A 332 -21.04 8.54 -10.39
N ARG A 333 -21.38 7.68 -11.36
CA ARG A 333 -21.26 6.20 -11.28
C ARG A 333 -21.04 5.62 -12.67
N ARG A 334 -20.00 4.79 -12.83
CA ARG A 334 -19.69 4.08 -14.08
C ARG A 334 -19.85 2.57 -13.87
N PRO A 335 -20.44 1.80 -14.81
CA PRO A 335 -20.56 0.35 -14.69
C PRO A 335 -19.25 -0.40 -14.97
N TYR A 336 -18.14 0.33 -15.04
CA TYR A 336 -16.80 -0.18 -15.35
C TYR A 336 -15.74 0.59 -14.57
N THR A 337 -14.59 -0.06 -14.40
CA THR A 337 -13.37 0.49 -13.81
C THR A 337 -12.31 0.57 -14.91
N ILE A 338 -11.51 1.64 -14.96
CA ILE A 338 -10.44 1.78 -15.96
C ILE A 338 -9.11 1.91 -15.23
N ILE A 339 -8.10 1.15 -15.68
CA ILE A 339 -6.72 1.26 -15.21
C ILE A 339 -5.93 2.03 -16.27
N PHE A 340 -5.35 3.14 -15.86
CA PHE A 340 -4.66 4.07 -16.73
C PHE A 340 -3.14 3.94 -16.62
N PHE A 341 -2.48 3.86 -17.76
CA PHE A 341 -1.04 4.02 -17.91
C PHE A 341 -0.74 5.35 -18.60
N LEU A 342 -0.10 6.28 -17.90
CA LEU A 342 0.28 7.57 -18.48
C LEU A 342 1.68 7.49 -19.05
N THR A 343 1.83 7.96 -20.29
CA THR A 343 3.09 7.98 -21.02
C THR A 343 3.29 9.33 -21.71
N ALA A 344 4.50 9.55 -22.20
CA ALA A 344 4.81 10.68 -23.05
C ALA A 344 5.80 10.23 -24.11
N ARG A 345 5.40 10.25 -25.40
CA ARG A 345 6.23 9.85 -26.55
C ARG A 345 7.66 10.43 -26.50
N HIS A 346 7.81 11.70 -26.13
CA HIS A 346 9.12 12.38 -26.05
C HIS A 346 10.03 11.92 -24.89
N LEU A 347 9.49 11.13 -23.94
CA LEU A 347 10.23 10.58 -22.80
C LEU A 347 10.44 9.05 -22.91
N VAL A 348 9.86 8.39 -23.91
CA VAL A 348 9.97 6.93 -24.10
C VAL A 348 11.42 6.49 -24.31
N ASP A 349 12.20 7.30 -25.03
CA ASP A 349 13.60 7.01 -25.37
C ASP A 349 14.57 7.27 -24.21
N LYS A 350 14.11 7.84 -23.08
CA LYS A 350 14.97 8.08 -21.92
C LYS A 350 15.23 6.77 -21.17
N PRO A 351 16.50 6.29 -21.11
CA PRO A 351 16.82 5.00 -20.49
C PRO A 351 16.55 4.95 -18.98
N GLN A 352 16.46 6.11 -18.32
CA GLN A 352 16.15 6.21 -16.89
C GLN A 352 14.67 5.91 -16.57
N LEU A 353 13.75 6.21 -17.50
CA LEU A 353 12.30 6.05 -17.29
C LEU A 353 11.74 4.74 -17.84
N GLN A 354 12.46 4.07 -18.74
CA GLN A 354 12.12 2.74 -19.28
C GLN A 354 10.63 2.59 -19.68
N LEU A 355 9.96 3.67 -20.12
CA LEU A 355 8.51 3.70 -20.35
C LEU A 355 8.09 2.70 -21.43
N GLY A 356 8.95 2.48 -22.43
CA GLY A 356 8.71 1.47 -23.47
C GLY A 356 8.77 0.02 -22.96
N LYS A 357 9.49 -0.26 -21.86
CA LYS A 357 9.47 -1.58 -21.21
C LYS A 357 8.23 -1.73 -20.34
N LEU A 358 7.89 -0.69 -19.56
CA LEU A 358 6.70 -0.68 -18.71
C LEU A 358 5.40 -0.81 -19.51
N ARG A 359 5.31 -0.15 -20.67
CA ARG A 359 4.17 -0.28 -21.58
C ARG A 359 3.99 -1.71 -22.13
N ARG A 360 5.09 -2.44 -22.36
CA ARG A 360 5.02 -3.85 -22.78
C ARG A 360 4.53 -4.74 -21.64
N GLU A 361 5.05 -4.54 -20.42
CA GLU A 361 4.58 -5.27 -19.24
C GLU A 361 3.08 -5.00 -18.98
N PHE A 362 2.63 -3.76 -19.14
CA PHE A 362 1.22 -3.40 -19.01
C PHE A 362 0.33 -4.07 -20.08
N GLY A 363 0.84 -4.18 -21.31
CA GLY A 363 0.17 -4.92 -22.39
C GLY A 363 0.08 -6.43 -22.11
N LEU A 364 1.14 -7.04 -21.55
CA LEU A 364 1.11 -8.46 -21.15
C LEU A 364 0.07 -8.73 -20.07
N LEU A 365 -0.01 -7.84 -19.08
CA LEU A 365 -1.03 -7.89 -18.03
C LEU A 365 -2.44 -7.84 -18.62
N SER A 366 -2.71 -6.86 -19.49
CA SER A 366 -4.01 -6.68 -20.11
C SER A 366 -4.41 -7.90 -20.96
N ALA A 367 -3.50 -8.38 -21.82
CA ALA A 367 -3.74 -9.57 -22.64
C ALA A 367 -4.04 -10.83 -21.81
N GLN A 368 -3.31 -11.03 -20.71
CA GLN A 368 -3.53 -12.17 -19.81
C GLN A 368 -4.83 -12.04 -19.02
N ALA A 369 -5.18 -10.84 -18.55
CA ALA A 369 -6.44 -10.57 -17.86
C ALA A 369 -7.64 -10.88 -18.77
N VAL A 370 -7.54 -10.56 -20.06
CA VAL A 370 -8.58 -10.90 -21.05
C VAL A 370 -8.64 -12.40 -21.32
N LYS A 371 -7.49 -13.04 -21.56
CA LYS A 371 -7.39 -14.47 -21.86
C LYS A 371 -7.90 -15.37 -20.72
N SER A 372 -7.66 -14.97 -19.48
CA SER A 372 -8.13 -15.70 -18.28
C SER A 372 -9.63 -15.57 -18.04
N GLY A 373 -10.33 -14.64 -18.70
CA GLY A 373 -11.76 -14.39 -18.51
C GLY A 373 -12.10 -13.65 -17.21
N ASN A 374 -11.11 -13.34 -16.37
CA ASN A 374 -11.26 -12.71 -15.05
C ASN A 374 -11.29 -11.17 -15.13
N ILE A 375 -11.96 -10.61 -16.14
CA ILE A 375 -12.04 -9.14 -16.33
C ILE A 375 -13.11 -8.51 -15.42
N LYS A 376 -13.89 -9.33 -14.71
CA LYS A 376 -14.96 -8.90 -13.81
C LYS A 376 -14.53 -9.06 -12.36
N ASP A 377 -14.76 -8.04 -11.54
CA ASP A 377 -14.61 -8.16 -10.09
C ASP A 377 -15.74 -9.02 -9.47
N ALA A 378 -15.63 -9.30 -8.17
CA ALA A 378 -16.65 -10.02 -7.41
C ALA A 378 -18.02 -9.31 -7.40
N ALA A 379 -18.07 -8.01 -7.69
CA ALA A 379 -19.29 -7.22 -7.80
C ALA A 379 -19.88 -7.22 -9.24
N GLY A 380 -19.22 -7.88 -10.20
CA GLY A 380 -19.62 -7.97 -11.60
C GLY A 380 -19.25 -6.77 -12.48
N VAL A 381 -18.46 -5.83 -11.97
CA VAL A 381 -17.96 -4.64 -12.69
C VAL A 381 -16.81 -5.05 -13.61
N ARG A 382 -16.82 -4.57 -14.85
CA ARG A 382 -15.77 -4.87 -15.84
C ARG A 382 -14.58 -3.91 -15.73
N HIS A 383 -13.38 -4.43 -15.91
CA HIS A 383 -12.13 -3.68 -15.85
C HIS A 383 -11.51 -3.49 -17.24
N PHE A 384 -11.19 -2.25 -17.61
CA PHE A 384 -10.56 -1.93 -18.89
C PHE A 384 -9.17 -1.33 -18.67
N PHE A 385 -8.29 -1.54 -19.63
CA PHE A 385 -6.91 -1.03 -19.60
C PHE A 385 -6.80 0.07 -20.64
N ALA A 386 -6.31 1.23 -20.24
CA ALA A 386 -6.18 2.39 -21.12
C ALA A 386 -4.82 3.07 -20.96
N GLU A 387 -4.36 3.68 -22.04
CA GLU A 387 -3.18 4.55 -22.04
C GLU A 387 -3.53 5.98 -22.43
N LEU A 388 -2.81 6.94 -21.87
CA LEU A 388 -2.91 8.37 -22.18
C LEU A 388 -1.53 8.90 -22.51
N ASP A 389 -1.39 9.58 -23.65
CA ASP A 389 -0.16 10.30 -24.01
C ASP A 389 -0.25 11.77 -23.61
N PHE A 390 0.83 12.31 -23.03
CA PHE A 390 0.93 13.71 -22.62
C PHE A 390 0.65 14.70 -23.76
N ALA A 391 1.15 14.44 -24.98
CA ALA A 391 1.00 15.36 -26.10
C ALA A 391 -0.46 15.50 -26.58
N GLU A 392 -1.29 14.48 -26.34
CA GLU A 392 -2.69 14.45 -26.74
C GLU A 392 -3.65 14.77 -25.57
N SER A 393 -3.15 14.79 -24.33
CA SER A 393 -3.95 14.87 -23.11
C SER A 393 -3.38 15.77 -22.01
N GLU A 394 -2.63 16.82 -22.35
CA GLU A 394 -1.98 17.75 -21.40
C GLU A 394 -2.95 18.28 -20.31
N ALA A 395 -4.17 18.68 -20.71
CA ALA A 395 -5.19 19.16 -19.77
C ALA A 395 -5.58 18.10 -18.71
N VAL A 396 -5.59 16.81 -19.06
CA VAL A 396 -5.89 15.71 -18.14
C VAL A 396 -4.74 15.49 -17.16
N PHE A 397 -3.49 15.61 -17.62
CA PHE A 397 -2.31 15.50 -16.77
C PHE A 397 -2.26 16.61 -15.71
N HIS A 398 -2.59 17.84 -16.09
CA HIS A 398 -2.71 18.96 -15.15
C HIS A 398 -3.83 18.75 -14.13
N ARG A 399 -5.00 18.27 -14.58
CA ARG A 399 -6.12 17.96 -13.68
C ARG A 399 -5.77 16.85 -12.68
N LEU A 400 -4.99 15.86 -13.09
CA LEU A 400 -4.51 14.77 -12.22
C LEU A 400 -3.32 15.17 -11.33
N GLY A 401 -2.74 16.36 -11.54
CA GLY A 401 -1.56 16.82 -10.78
C GLY A 401 -0.29 16.02 -11.07
N VAL A 402 -0.16 15.43 -12.26
CA VAL A 402 0.95 14.54 -12.62
C VAL A 402 2.18 15.36 -12.97
N ASN A 403 3.19 15.32 -12.10
CA ASN A 403 4.46 16.02 -12.30
C ASN A 403 5.60 15.09 -12.75
N THR A 404 5.44 13.77 -12.56
CA THR A 404 6.48 12.76 -12.83
C THR A 404 5.88 11.53 -13.49
N LEU A 405 6.58 10.98 -14.49
CA LEU A 405 6.28 9.69 -15.10
C LEU A 405 7.29 8.64 -14.63
N PRO A 406 6.93 7.34 -14.62
CA PRO A 406 5.65 6.75 -15.00
C PRO A 406 4.55 6.96 -13.96
N TYR A 407 3.28 6.97 -14.40
CA TYR A 407 2.12 7.17 -13.54
C TYR A 407 1.03 6.16 -13.92
N VAL A 408 0.77 5.20 -13.02
CA VAL A 408 -0.26 4.17 -13.19
C VAL A 408 -1.28 4.31 -12.07
N PHE A 409 -2.55 4.40 -12.43
CA PHE A 409 -3.61 4.51 -11.45
C PHE A 409 -4.89 3.82 -11.88
N ARG A 410 -5.70 3.46 -10.88
CA ARG A 410 -7.03 2.91 -11.05
C ARG A 410 -8.08 4.01 -10.90
N LEU A 411 -8.98 4.11 -11.88
CA LEU A 411 -10.18 4.92 -11.76
C LEU A 411 -11.38 4.02 -11.40
N SER A 412 -11.66 3.94 -10.10
CA SER A 412 -12.77 3.13 -9.56
C SER A 412 -14.14 3.56 -10.09
N SER A 413 -15.07 2.60 -10.25
CA SER A 413 -16.46 2.80 -10.71
C SER A 413 -17.26 3.84 -9.90
N SER A 414 -16.91 4.02 -8.62
CA SER A 414 -17.56 4.96 -7.68
C SER A 414 -16.91 6.33 -7.61
N LYS A 415 -15.73 6.53 -8.22
CA LYS A 415 -15.01 7.81 -8.16
C LYS A 415 -15.67 8.84 -9.08
N LEU A 416 -16.17 9.92 -8.49
CA LEU A 416 -16.64 11.08 -9.23
C LEU A 416 -15.47 11.79 -9.92
N VAL A 417 -15.61 11.99 -11.23
CA VAL A 417 -14.70 12.80 -12.04
C VAL A 417 -15.49 13.99 -12.55
N GLU A 418 -15.13 15.18 -12.07
CA GLU A 418 -15.67 16.47 -12.53
C GLU A 418 -14.65 17.17 -13.44
N SER A 419 -15.07 18.23 -14.15
CA SER A 419 -14.21 18.99 -15.07
C SER A 419 -13.02 19.70 -14.38
N GLY A 420 -12.99 19.74 -13.04
CA GLY A 420 -11.90 20.32 -12.24
C GLY A 420 -10.73 19.36 -11.95
N ALA A 421 -10.00 19.64 -10.86
CA ALA A 421 -8.87 18.83 -10.42
C ALA A 421 -9.33 17.45 -9.90
N ILE A 422 -8.67 16.39 -10.38
CA ILE A 422 -8.98 15.00 -10.06
C ILE A 422 -7.99 14.52 -8.98
N LYS A 423 -8.42 14.57 -7.72
CA LYS A 423 -7.63 14.03 -6.60
C LYS A 423 -7.85 12.53 -6.48
N LEU A 424 -6.86 11.73 -6.89
CA LEU A 424 -6.83 10.29 -6.68
C LEU A 424 -6.51 9.96 -5.22
N ARG A 425 -7.02 8.83 -4.72
CA ARG A 425 -6.60 8.31 -3.41
C ARG A 425 -5.22 7.67 -3.56
N ASP A 426 -4.43 7.72 -2.51
CA ASP A 426 -3.11 7.08 -2.49
C ASP A 426 -3.19 5.58 -2.81
N ASP A 427 -4.27 4.90 -2.39
CA ASP A 427 -4.50 3.47 -2.66
C ASP A 427 -4.83 3.14 -4.11
N ASP A 428 -5.24 4.14 -4.91
CA ASP A 428 -5.54 3.98 -6.32
C ASP A 428 -4.30 4.19 -7.20
N LEU A 429 -3.16 4.53 -6.61
CA LEU A 429 -1.91 4.84 -7.32
C LEU A 429 -0.86 3.75 -7.09
N MET A 430 -0.15 3.34 -8.15
CA MET A 430 1.07 2.56 -8.00
C MET A 430 2.24 3.48 -7.66
N ARG A 431 2.75 3.41 -6.42
CA ARG A 431 3.93 4.18 -6.01
C ARG A 431 5.20 3.36 -6.19
N GLN A 432 6.28 4.04 -6.56
CA GLN A 432 7.59 3.39 -6.69
C GLN A 432 8.10 2.83 -5.36
N GLN A 433 7.66 3.39 -4.23
CA GLN A 433 8.06 2.94 -2.88
C GLN A 433 7.42 1.60 -2.48
N ASP A 434 6.29 1.25 -3.09
CA ASP A 434 5.53 0.04 -2.76
C ASP A 434 6.12 -1.22 -3.45
N TYR A 435 7.05 -1.03 -4.39
CA TYR A 435 7.67 -2.10 -5.17
C TYR A 435 9.20 -2.06 -5.06
N THR A 436 9.80 -3.22 -4.83
CA THR A 436 11.24 -3.37 -4.63
C THR A 436 12.06 -3.26 -5.91
N SER A 437 11.42 -3.39 -7.08
CA SER A 437 12.09 -3.38 -8.37
C SER A 437 11.43 -2.43 -9.35
N TYR A 438 12.26 -1.66 -10.05
CA TYR A 438 11.86 -0.78 -11.14
C TYR A 438 12.65 -1.14 -12.41
N PRO A 439 12.01 -1.22 -13.59
CA PRO A 439 10.60 -0.96 -13.89
C PRO A 439 9.65 -2.03 -13.36
N TRP A 440 8.40 -1.64 -13.06
CA TRP A 440 7.37 -2.55 -12.56
C TRP A 440 7.08 -3.67 -13.56
N SER A 441 7.09 -4.91 -13.06
CA SER A 441 6.76 -6.08 -13.88
C SER A 441 5.25 -6.23 -14.02
N ALA A 442 4.82 -7.00 -15.02
CA ALA A 442 3.42 -7.37 -15.19
C ALA A 442 2.88 -8.10 -13.95
N ASP A 443 3.71 -8.86 -13.24
CA ASP A 443 3.33 -9.58 -12.03
C ASP A 443 3.10 -8.63 -10.85
N ASP A 444 3.93 -7.58 -10.72
CA ASP A 444 3.73 -6.51 -9.72
C ASP A 444 2.44 -5.74 -9.98
N MET A 445 2.15 -5.43 -11.24
CA MET A 445 0.90 -4.78 -11.65
C MET A 445 -0.30 -5.72 -11.48
N ALA A 446 -0.15 -7.04 -11.66
CA ALA A 446 -1.20 -8.01 -11.37
C ALA A 446 -1.48 -8.09 -9.86
N ALA A 447 -0.44 -8.06 -9.02
CA ALA A 447 -0.59 -8.01 -7.56
C ALA A 447 -1.32 -6.73 -7.12
N PHE A 448 -0.97 -5.57 -7.72
CA PHE A 448 -1.72 -4.33 -7.53
C PHE A 448 -3.21 -4.48 -7.87
N LEU A 449 -3.52 -5.07 -9.03
CA LEU A 449 -4.90 -5.32 -9.41
C LEU A 449 -5.59 -6.29 -8.45
N GLN A 450 -4.94 -7.37 -8.04
CA GLN A 450 -5.52 -8.35 -7.14
C GLN A 450 -5.82 -7.75 -5.77
N GLU A 451 -4.89 -6.97 -5.22
CA GLU A 451 -5.06 -6.29 -3.93
C GLU A 451 -6.19 -5.26 -4.00
N LYS A 452 -6.25 -4.45 -5.06
CA LYS A 452 -7.20 -3.34 -5.12
C LYS A 452 -8.57 -3.74 -5.66
N THR A 453 -8.64 -4.70 -6.59
CA THR A 453 -9.88 -5.07 -7.32
C THR A 453 -10.35 -6.51 -7.06
N GLY A 454 -9.53 -7.35 -6.42
CA GLY A 454 -9.82 -8.76 -6.22
C GLY A 454 -9.64 -9.63 -7.47
N ILE A 455 -9.21 -9.05 -8.61
CA ILE A 455 -8.98 -9.79 -9.84
C ILE A 455 -7.67 -10.57 -9.77
N SER A 456 -7.76 -11.90 -9.85
CA SER A 456 -6.60 -12.77 -10.02
C SER A 456 -6.34 -13.01 -11.51
N VAL A 457 -5.28 -12.38 -12.05
CA VAL A 457 -4.87 -12.50 -13.46
C VAL A 457 -4.14 -13.83 -13.74
N GLY A 458 -3.83 -14.62 -12.71
CA GLY A 458 -3.07 -15.86 -12.83
C GLY A 458 -1.63 -15.64 -13.28
N SER A 459 -0.90 -16.73 -13.57
CA SER A 459 0.50 -16.65 -14.01
C SER A 459 0.61 -16.01 -15.40
N ILE A 460 1.45 -14.99 -15.51
CA ILE A 460 1.61 -14.21 -16.74
C ILE A 460 2.45 -15.00 -17.75
N ASP A 461 1.83 -15.33 -18.90
CA ASP A 461 2.48 -16.06 -19.98
C ASP A 461 3.44 -15.13 -20.75
N ARG A 462 4.72 -15.17 -20.37
CA ARG A 462 5.76 -14.39 -21.03
C ARG A 462 6.18 -15.13 -22.31
N PRO A 463 6.21 -14.46 -23.48
CA PRO A 463 6.72 -15.06 -24.71
C PRO A 463 8.21 -15.33 -24.54
N SER A 464 8.53 -16.55 -24.12
CA SER A 464 9.89 -17.02 -23.91
C SER A 464 10.34 -17.82 -25.12
N LEU A 465 11.64 -17.78 -25.41
CA LEU A 465 12.24 -18.65 -26.43
C LEU A 465 11.96 -20.13 -26.16
N THR A 466 11.77 -20.51 -24.89
CA THR A 466 11.42 -21.86 -24.43
C THR A 466 9.99 -22.28 -24.79
N ASN A 467 9.05 -21.34 -24.86
CA ASN A 467 7.65 -21.60 -25.21
C ASN A 467 7.40 -21.54 -26.73
N SER A 468 8.41 -21.19 -27.53
CA SER A 468 8.33 -21.19 -28.98
C SER A 468 8.25 -22.62 -29.53
N ARG A 469 7.42 -22.84 -30.56
CA ARG A 469 7.38 -24.11 -31.32
C ARG A 469 8.73 -24.53 -31.91
N PHE A 470 9.68 -23.58 -32.03
CA PHE A 470 11.02 -23.81 -32.54
C PHE A 470 12.06 -24.09 -31.45
N PHE A 471 11.71 -23.97 -30.17
CA PHE A 471 12.62 -24.23 -29.05
C PHE A 471 13.31 -25.59 -29.09
N PRO A 472 12.60 -26.73 -29.27
CA PRO A 472 13.27 -28.03 -29.28
C PRO A 472 14.32 -28.14 -30.38
N VAL A 473 14.09 -27.50 -31.53
CA VAL A 473 15.05 -27.47 -32.65
C VAL A 473 16.29 -26.63 -32.30
N LEU A 474 16.09 -25.45 -31.71
CA LEU A 474 17.18 -24.56 -31.28
C LEU A 474 18.01 -25.18 -30.14
N ALA A 475 17.35 -25.83 -29.18
CA ALA A 475 18.03 -26.53 -28.09
C ALA A 475 18.88 -27.69 -28.61
N LEU A 476 18.35 -28.50 -29.54
CA LEU A 476 19.10 -29.58 -30.18
C LEU A 476 20.32 -29.03 -30.95
N ALA A 477 20.13 -27.93 -31.69
CA ALA A 477 21.23 -27.28 -32.43
C ALA A 477 22.32 -26.74 -31.49
N PHE A 478 21.93 -26.15 -30.35
CA PHE A 478 22.87 -25.67 -29.35
C PHE A 478 23.66 -26.82 -28.71
N VAL A 479 23.00 -27.91 -28.35
CA VAL A 479 23.67 -29.12 -27.82
C VAL A 479 24.62 -29.69 -28.87
N ALA A 480 24.18 -29.85 -30.12
CA ALA A 480 25.01 -30.34 -31.20
C ALA A 480 26.23 -29.45 -31.45
N LEU A 481 26.06 -28.12 -31.43
CA LEU A 481 27.15 -27.16 -31.56
C LEU A 481 28.10 -27.23 -30.36
N GLY A 482 27.57 -27.31 -29.13
CA GLY A 482 28.37 -27.47 -27.92
C GLY A 482 29.19 -28.75 -27.92
N THR A 483 28.59 -29.88 -28.30
CA THR A 483 29.28 -31.16 -28.48
C THR A 483 30.33 -31.08 -29.58
N TYR A 484 30.04 -30.42 -30.70
CA TYR A 484 31.00 -30.22 -31.78
C TYR A 484 32.19 -29.36 -31.35
N VAL A 485 31.94 -28.24 -30.66
CA VAL A 485 32.99 -27.37 -30.12
C VAL A 485 33.81 -28.11 -29.07
N ALA A 486 33.19 -28.81 -28.13
CA ALA A 486 33.88 -29.60 -27.12
C ALA A 486 34.73 -30.71 -27.74
N TYR A 487 34.22 -31.40 -28.76
CA TYR A 487 34.98 -32.35 -29.57
C TYR A 487 36.20 -31.65 -30.18
N ARG A 488 36.01 -30.54 -30.92
CA ARG A 488 37.11 -29.80 -31.54
C ARG A 488 38.16 -29.33 -30.53
N VAL A 489 37.72 -28.86 -29.36
CA VAL A 489 38.58 -28.41 -28.26
C VAL A 489 39.36 -29.59 -27.66
N TYR A 490 38.72 -30.74 -27.41
CA TYR A 490 39.38 -31.94 -26.90
C TYR A 490 40.51 -32.44 -27.82
N TYR A 491 40.35 -32.30 -29.14
CA TYR A 491 41.39 -32.65 -30.11
C TYR A 491 42.45 -31.57 -30.30
N LEU A 492 42.35 -30.40 -29.66
CA LEU A 492 43.39 -29.38 -29.75
C LEU A 492 44.70 -29.89 -29.13
N PRO A 493 45.83 -29.85 -29.88
CA PRO A 493 47.12 -30.33 -29.39
C PRO A 493 47.58 -29.64 -28.10
N ILE A 494 47.19 -28.37 -27.90
CA ILE A 494 47.57 -27.57 -26.74
C ILE A 494 47.03 -28.13 -25.42
N LEU A 495 45.82 -28.70 -25.41
CA LEU A 495 45.21 -29.28 -24.21
C LEU A 495 45.78 -30.65 -23.84
N LYS A 496 46.46 -31.32 -24.78
CA LYS A 496 47.16 -32.59 -24.53
C LYS A 496 48.56 -32.39 -23.95
N ASN A 497 49.05 -31.15 -23.90
CA ASN A 497 50.37 -30.84 -23.38
C ASN A 497 50.36 -30.85 -21.84
N LEU A 498 50.91 -31.92 -21.25
CA LEU A 498 51.03 -32.07 -19.79
C LEU A 498 51.83 -30.93 -19.14
N GLY A 499 52.85 -30.40 -19.83
CA GLY A 499 53.67 -29.30 -19.34
C GLY A 499 52.86 -28.01 -19.14
N LEU A 500 51.89 -27.75 -20.02
CA LEU A 500 51.01 -26.59 -19.89
C LEU A 500 50.13 -26.69 -18.64
N TRP A 501 49.56 -27.88 -18.38
CA TRP A 501 48.75 -28.12 -17.18
C TRP A 501 49.58 -28.06 -15.91
N LEU A 502 50.80 -28.61 -15.91
CA LEU A 502 51.71 -28.49 -14.79
C LEU A 502 52.06 -27.02 -14.51
N ALA A 503 52.37 -26.24 -15.55
CA ALA A 503 52.60 -24.80 -15.40
C ALA A 503 51.36 -24.07 -14.86
N GLY A 504 50.17 -24.38 -15.38
CA GLY A 504 48.91 -23.82 -14.90
C GLY A 504 48.65 -24.12 -13.42
N CYS A 505 48.84 -25.38 -13.00
CA CYS A 505 48.71 -25.78 -11.60
C CYS A 505 49.71 -25.05 -10.69
N LEU A 506 50.95 -24.87 -11.14
CA LEU A 506 51.96 -24.10 -10.40
C LEU A 506 51.58 -22.62 -10.25
N VAL A 507 51.00 -22.00 -11.27
CA VAL A 507 50.50 -20.62 -11.20
C VAL A 507 49.36 -20.51 -10.18
N VAL A 508 48.41 -21.45 -10.20
CA VAL A 508 47.30 -21.47 -9.23
C VAL A 508 47.80 -21.68 -7.81
N PHE A 509 48.75 -22.59 -7.61
CA PHE A 509 49.39 -22.81 -6.30
C PHE A 509 50.12 -21.56 -5.81
N TRP A 510 50.97 -20.95 -6.65
CA TRP A 510 51.70 -19.72 -6.34
C TRP A 510 50.76 -18.58 -5.94
N PHE A 511 49.69 -18.37 -6.71
CA PHE A 511 48.69 -17.33 -6.43
C PHE A 511 47.93 -17.59 -5.12
N SER A 512 47.64 -18.85 -4.82
CA SER A 512 46.93 -19.24 -3.60
C SER A 512 47.84 -19.10 -2.36
N ALA A 513 49.05 -19.63 -2.42
CA ALA A 513 50.02 -19.61 -1.31
C ALA A 513 50.57 -18.22 -1.00
N SER A 514 50.58 -17.30 -1.97
CA SER A 514 50.91 -15.88 -1.76
C SER A 514 49.84 -15.07 -1.03
N GLY A 515 48.65 -15.65 -0.79
CA GLY A 515 47.51 -14.92 -0.24
C GLY A 515 46.81 -14.04 -1.26
N GLY A 516 46.94 -14.32 -2.57
CA GLY A 516 46.31 -13.52 -3.64
C GLY A 516 44.80 -13.36 -3.48
N MET A 517 44.12 -14.42 -3.00
CA MET A 517 42.68 -14.37 -2.70
C MET A 517 42.36 -13.42 -1.53
N HIS A 518 43.19 -13.41 -0.47
CA HIS A 518 43.05 -12.50 0.65
C HIS A 518 43.18 -11.04 0.21
N ASN A 519 44.13 -10.76 -0.69
CA ASN A 519 44.38 -9.42 -1.22
C ASN A 519 43.21 -8.91 -2.05
N ILE A 520 42.61 -9.75 -2.90
CA ILE A 520 41.43 -9.39 -3.70
C ILE A 520 40.22 -9.11 -2.81
N ILE A 521 39.91 -10.02 -1.86
CA ILE A 521 38.72 -9.90 -1.01
C ILE A 521 38.78 -8.63 -0.14
N ARG A 522 39.96 -8.29 0.38
CA ARG A 522 40.13 -7.17 1.31
C ARG A 522 40.62 -5.88 0.65
N GLY A 523 40.74 -5.86 -0.68
CA GLY A 523 41.20 -4.67 -1.42
C GLY A 523 42.58 -4.17 -0.99
N VAL A 524 43.50 -5.09 -0.67
CA VAL A 524 44.83 -4.75 -0.14
C VAL A 524 45.70 -4.13 -1.25
N PRO A 525 46.34 -2.97 -1.02
CA PRO A 525 47.23 -2.36 -2.02
C PRO A 525 48.48 -3.22 -2.27
N LEU A 526 48.99 -3.20 -3.51
CA LEU A 526 50.19 -3.95 -3.88
C LEU A 526 51.44 -3.43 -3.15
N VAL A 527 51.59 -2.11 -3.09
CA VAL A 527 52.68 -1.39 -2.40
C VAL A 527 52.12 -0.10 -1.80
N VAL A 528 52.79 0.43 -0.77
CA VAL A 528 52.41 1.69 -0.12
C VAL A 528 53.64 2.59 -0.03
N PRO A 529 53.56 3.91 -0.27
CA PRO A 529 54.69 4.81 -0.06
C PRO A 529 54.95 5.02 1.45
N ASP A 530 56.21 4.96 1.87
CA ASP A 530 56.62 5.31 3.23
C ASP A 530 56.49 6.82 3.43
N MET A 531 55.60 7.23 4.34
CA MET A 531 55.31 8.64 4.64
C MET A 531 56.52 9.42 5.20
N LYS A 532 57.57 8.74 5.68
CA LYS A 532 58.77 9.41 6.23
C LYS A 532 59.91 9.56 5.22
N THR A 533 60.02 8.66 4.25
CA THR A 533 61.16 8.62 3.31
C THR A 533 60.77 8.81 1.86
N GLY A 534 59.46 8.79 1.55
CA GLY A 534 58.92 8.90 0.19
C GLY A 534 59.21 7.68 -0.71
N LYS A 535 59.87 6.64 -0.18
CA LYS A 535 60.22 5.43 -0.93
C LYS A 535 59.06 4.43 -0.91
N VAL A 536 58.92 3.67 -2.00
CA VAL A 536 57.91 2.62 -2.11
C VAL A 536 58.25 1.48 -1.15
N GLN A 537 57.33 1.18 -0.24
CA GLN A 537 57.45 0.11 0.73
C GLN A 537 56.68 -1.12 0.25
N MET A 538 57.40 -2.24 0.10
CA MET A 538 56.85 -3.52 -0.36
C MET A 538 56.44 -4.46 0.79
N PHE A 539 56.92 -4.21 2.02
CA PHE A 539 56.63 -4.98 3.23
C PHE A 539 56.10 -4.08 4.34
N LEU A 540 54.96 -4.44 4.94
CA LEU A 540 54.44 -3.71 6.10
C LEU A 540 55.26 -4.03 7.36
N PRO A 541 55.65 -3.02 8.16
CA PRO A 541 56.48 -3.22 9.36
C PRO A 541 55.66 -3.69 10.58
N GLN A 542 54.33 -3.76 10.46
CA GLN A 542 53.43 -4.20 11.52
C GLN A 542 53.18 -5.71 11.41
N ALA A 543 53.05 -6.40 12.54
CA ALA A 543 52.79 -7.84 12.58
C ALA A 543 51.38 -8.21 12.07
N GLN A 544 50.43 -7.28 12.15
CA GLN A 544 49.08 -7.44 11.64
C GLN A 544 48.94 -6.77 10.27
N GLY A 545 48.54 -7.54 9.27
CA GLY A 545 48.36 -7.07 7.89
C GLY A 545 49.50 -7.48 6.95
N GLN A 546 49.23 -7.46 5.65
CA GLN A 546 50.13 -7.88 4.59
C GLN A 546 49.86 -7.02 3.35
N LEU A 547 50.90 -6.71 2.56
CA LEU A 547 50.73 -6.07 1.25
C LEU A 547 50.69 -7.10 0.12
N GLY A 548 50.15 -6.70 -1.04
CA GLY A 548 50.12 -7.57 -2.21
C GLY A 548 51.51 -8.01 -2.67
N ALA A 549 52.46 -7.08 -2.75
CA ALA A 549 53.84 -7.38 -3.16
C ALA A 549 54.53 -8.32 -2.16
N GLU A 550 54.35 -8.07 -0.86
CA GLU A 550 54.83 -8.95 0.21
C GLU A 550 54.32 -10.39 0.05
N GLY A 551 53.04 -10.57 -0.26
CA GLY A 551 52.47 -11.89 -0.53
C GLY A 551 53.06 -12.59 -1.74
N PHE A 552 53.16 -11.90 -2.87
CA PHE A 552 53.74 -12.50 -4.08
C PHE A 552 55.21 -12.86 -3.90
N ILE A 553 55.99 -12.04 -3.18
CA ILE A 553 57.39 -12.35 -2.87
C ILE A 553 57.47 -13.62 -2.02
N MET A 554 56.66 -13.76 -0.97
CA MET A 554 56.65 -14.97 -0.13
C MET A 554 56.17 -16.20 -0.90
N GLY A 555 55.13 -16.06 -1.73
CA GLY A 555 54.65 -17.13 -2.62
C GLY A 555 55.74 -17.61 -3.58
N SER A 556 56.50 -16.68 -4.18
CA SER A 556 57.61 -17.03 -5.06
C SER A 556 58.73 -17.77 -4.34
N LEU A 557 59.06 -17.38 -3.10
CA LEU A 557 60.06 -18.09 -2.28
C LEU A 557 59.59 -19.51 -1.92
N TYR A 558 58.31 -19.70 -1.59
CA TYR A 558 57.74 -21.02 -1.35
C TYR A 558 57.79 -21.90 -2.59
N THR A 559 57.40 -21.36 -3.75
CA THR A 559 57.47 -22.07 -5.03
C THR A 559 58.91 -22.42 -5.39
N ALA A 560 59.86 -21.49 -5.23
CA ALA A 560 61.29 -21.75 -5.49
C ALA A 560 61.86 -22.85 -4.58
N CYS A 561 61.51 -22.83 -3.29
CA CYS A 561 61.88 -23.89 -2.36
C CYS A 561 61.27 -25.25 -2.77
N GLY A 562 59.98 -25.29 -3.09
CA GLY A 562 59.31 -26.53 -3.52
C GLY A 562 59.87 -27.08 -4.83
N LEU A 563 60.11 -26.21 -5.82
CA LEU A 563 60.73 -26.59 -7.10
C LEU A 563 62.16 -27.10 -6.91
N SER A 564 62.93 -26.55 -5.97
CA SER A 564 64.27 -27.05 -5.68
C SER A 564 64.27 -28.50 -5.20
N VAL A 565 63.30 -28.87 -4.34
CA VAL A 565 63.11 -30.25 -3.88
C VAL A 565 62.68 -31.15 -5.04
N ALA A 566 61.76 -30.68 -5.89
CA ALA A 566 61.34 -31.42 -7.09
C ALA A 566 62.50 -31.64 -8.07
N VAL A 567 63.37 -30.64 -8.26
CA VAL A 567 64.58 -30.77 -9.09
C VAL A 567 65.51 -31.83 -8.51
N LEU A 568 65.73 -31.85 -7.20
CA LEU A 568 66.63 -32.81 -6.55
C LEU A 568 66.10 -34.26 -6.57
N THR A 569 64.80 -34.42 -6.38
CA THR A 569 64.16 -35.74 -6.24
C THR A 569 63.74 -36.35 -7.57
N TRP A 570 63.33 -35.54 -8.54
CA TRP A 570 62.78 -36.03 -9.81
C TRP A 570 63.67 -35.71 -11.02
N LEU A 571 64.17 -34.47 -11.16
CA LEU A 571 64.92 -34.08 -12.36
C LEU A 571 66.38 -34.55 -12.32
N ALA A 572 67.09 -34.31 -11.22
CA ALA A 572 68.50 -34.63 -11.07
C ALA A 572 68.82 -36.12 -11.29
N PRO A 573 68.02 -37.10 -10.80
CA PRO A 573 68.28 -38.51 -11.06
C PRO A 573 68.16 -38.93 -12.54
N GLN A 574 67.43 -38.17 -13.36
CA GLN A 574 67.20 -38.49 -14.78
C GLN A 574 68.33 -38.01 -15.70
N ILE A 575 69.24 -37.15 -15.21
CA ILE A 575 70.35 -36.59 -15.99
C ILE A 575 71.50 -37.60 -16.04
N LYS A 576 71.88 -38.00 -17.26
CA LYS A 576 72.94 -39.01 -17.48
C LYS A 576 74.37 -38.45 -17.30
N ASP A 577 74.58 -37.18 -17.62
CA ASP A 577 75.88 -36.52 -17.45
C ASP A 577 76.11 -36.15 -15.97
N ARG A 578 77.15 -36.75 -15.38
CA ARG A 578 77.49 -36.58 -13.95
C ARG A 578 77.89 -35.15 -13.59
N SER A 579 78.50 -34.40 -14.51
CA SER A 579 78.93 -33.02 -14.27
C SER A 579 77.73 -32.08 -14.24
N ILE A 580 76.83 -32.23 -15.22
CA ILE A 580 75.60 -31.44 -15.31
C ILE A 580 74.64 -31.78 -14.15
N GLN A 581 74.51 -33.08 -13.83
CA GLN A 581 73.72 -33.55 -12.70
C GLN A 581 74.19 -32.92 -11.38
N ARG A 582 75.51 -32.94 -11.11
CA ARG A 582 76.08 -32.31 -9.90
C ARG A 582 75.87 -30.80 -9.90
N GLY A 583 76.11 -30.12 -11.02
CA GLY A 583 75.91 -28.68 -11.15
C GLY A 583 74.47 -28.26 -10.84
N ILE A 584 73.49 -28.94 -11.42
CA ILE A 584 72.06 -28.66 -11.20
C ILE A 584 71.65 -29.01 -9.75
N SER A 585 72.14 -30.11 -9.19
CA SER A 585 71.86 -30.46 -7.80
C SER A 585 72.42 -29.44 -6.82
N TYR A 586 73.65 -28.94 -7.02
CA TYR A 586 74.22 -27.90 -6.16
C TYR A 586 73.47 -26.57 -6.30
N LEU A 587 73.09 -26.20 -7.52
CA LEU A 587 72.28 -25.01 -7.76
C LEU A 587 70.92 -25.11 -7.08
N ALA A 588 70.23 -26.25 -7.22
CA ALA A 588 68.94 -26.47 -6.57
C ALA A 588 69.05 -26.45 -5.04
N LEU A 589 70.06 -27.11 -4.46
CA LEU A 589 70.33 -27.05 -3.03
C LEU A 589 70.57 -25.62 -2.55
N LEU A 590 71.38 -24.85 -3.27
CA LEU A 590 71.67 -23.45 -2.95
C LEU A 590 70.40 -22.59 -3.02
N THR A 591 69.63 -22.70 -4.11
CA THR A 591 68.37 -21.96 -4.28
C THR A 591 67.36 -22.31 -3.19
N GLY A 592 67.21 -23.59 -2.85
CA GLY A 592 66.34 -24.04 -1.77
C GLY A 592 66.77 -23.48 -0.42
N LEU A 593 68.06 -23.57 -0.09
CA LEU A 593 68.63 -23.04 1.16
C LEU A 593 68.43 -21.52 1.27
N VAL A 594 68.79 -20.77 0.23
CA VAL A 594 68.65 -19.30 0.21
C VAL A 594 67.18 -18.90 0.31
N SER A 595 66.29 -19.56 -0.42
CA SER A 595 64.85 -19.26 -0.36
C SER A 595 64.29 -19.55 1.03
N PHE A 596 64.65 -20.68 1.64
CA PHE A 596 64.24 -21.03 2.99
C PHE A 596 64.79 -20.06 4.04
N GLN A 597 66.08 -19.71 3.97
CA GLN A 597 66.68 -18.71 4.85
C GLN A 597 65.99 -17.35 4.72
N GLN A 598 65.65 -16.92 3.51
CA GLN A 598 64.94 -15.66 3.28
C GLN A 598 63.53 -15.68 3.86
N VAL A 599 62.79 -16.79 3.69
CA VAL A 599 61.46 -16.97 4.31
C VAL A 599 61.55 -16.83 5.83
N ILE A 600 62.50 -17.53 6.46
CA ILE A 600 62.70 -17.47 7.90
C ILE A 600 63.13 -16.08 8.36
N SER A 601 64.02 -15.42 7.61
CA SER A 601 64.47 -14.06 7.87
C SER A 601 63.32 -13.06 7.84
N ASN A 602 62.49 -13.11 6.79
CA ASN A 602 61.31 -12.26 6.64
C ASN A 602 60.29 -12.54 7.75
N TYR A 603 60.07 -13.81 8.10
CA TYR A 603 59.17 -14.19 9.18
C TYR A 603 59.65 -13.66 10.55
N ARG A 604 60.94 -13.80 10.86
CA ARG A 604 61.56 -13.27 12.09
C ARG A 604 61.45 -11.76 12.16
N TRP A 605 61.75 -11.08 11.06
CA TRP A 605 61.65 -9.63 10.96
C TRP A 605 60.21 -9.14 11.23
N LYS A 606 59.21 -9.83 10.66
CA LYS A 606 57.81 -9.39 10.77
C LYS A 606 57.16 -9.71 12.11
N THR A 607 57.49 -10.85 12.72
CA THR A 607 56.86 -11.31 13.97
C THR A 607 57.69 -11.00 15.22
N ASN A 608 58.91 -10.49 15.05
CA ASN A 608 59.94 -10.40 16.10
C ASN A 608 60.20 -11.72 16.84
N TYR A 609 59.84 -12.85 16.20
CA TYR A 609 59.98 -14.17 16.79
C TYR A 609 61.45 -14.58 16.86
N ARG A 610 61.97 -14.75 18.08
CA ARG A 610 63.32 -15.25 18.32
C ARG A 610 63.27 -16.78 18.38
N MET A 611 63.77 -17.45 17.35
CA MET A 611 64.06 -18.88 17.45
C MET A 611 65.31 -19.05 18.33
N GLY A 612 65.12 -19.57 19.54
CA GLY A 612 66.21 -20.18 20.28
C GLY A 612 66.59 -21.48 19.59
N TRP A 613 67.87 -21.68 19.29
CA TRP A 613 68.37 -23.00 18.97
C TRP A 613 68.33 -23.80 20.28
N PHE A 614 67.41 -24.75 20.41
CA PHE A 614 67.57 -25.83 21.37
C PHE A 614 68.49 -26.86 20.70
N PHE A 615 69.79 -26.65 20.85
CA PHE A 615 70.77 -27.71 20.69
C PHE A 615 71.19 -28.20 22.07
#